data_AF-A0A7X6T2T6-F1
#
_entry.id   AF-A0A7X6T2T6-F1
#
_cell.length_a   1.000
_cell.length_b   1.000
_cell.length_c   1.000
_cell.angle_alpha   90.00
_cell.angle_beta   90.00
_cell.angle_gamma   90.00
#
_symmetry.space_group_name_H-M   'P 1'
#
loop_
_entity.id
_entity.type
_entity.pdbx_description
1 polymer ?
#
loop_
_entity_poly.entity_id
_entity_poly.type
_entity_poly.pdbx_seq_one_letter_code
_entity_poly.pdbx_strand_id
1 'polypeptide(L)'
;MRFIEIVIEIAFNLLAILVVVQLATLFHELGHALAGLIFTKEDVNILLGRRKSRRKLRKLELGRLVINFNGFDPLTGFSWLDESRLTKFQRLIFYAGGPLVSLMTGITFYLISRNLDHQVMSRIAQIFSSWLLVQFLFTAIPLEYPAWFAGYGGQCSDGRIIA
;
A
#
# COMPACT_ATOMS: atom_id res chain seq x y z
N MET A 1 -32.85 -5.93 -20.08
CA MET A 1 -31.62 -6.77 -20.03
C MET A 1 -30.36 -5.90 -20.12
N ARG A 2 -30.18 -5.09 -21.17
CA ARG A 2 -29.03 -4.16 -21.31
C ARG A 2 -28.74 -3.22 -20.12
N PHE A 3 -29.76 -2.70 -19.45
CA PHE A 3 -29.55 -1.87 -18.24
C PHE A 3 -28.93 -2.66 -17.08
N ILE A 4 -29.37 -3.91 -16.86
CA ILE A 4 -28.86 -4.77 -15.79
C ILE A 4 -27.39 -5.15 -16.07
N GLU A 5 -27.07 -5.45 -17.33
CA GLU A 5 -25.69 -5.74 -17.76
C GLU A 5 -24.74 -4.57 -17.49
N ILE A 6 -25.15 -3.34 -17.83
CA ILE A 6 -24.36 -2.13 -17.55
C ILE A 6 -24.13 -1.96 -16.04
N VAL A 7 -25.16 -2.17 -15.22
CA VAL A 7 -25.03 -2.07 -13.75
C VAL A 7 -24.05 -3.11 -13.21
N ILE A 8 -24.10 -4.35 -13.71
CA ILE A 8 -23.17 -5.42 -13.31
C ILE A 8 -21.73 -5.06 -13.71
N GLU A 9 -21.53 -4.54 -14.93
CA GLU A 9 -20.20 -4.14 -15.41
C GLU A 9 -19.60 -3.01 -14.57
N ILE A 10 -20.40 -2.00 -14.23
CA ILE A 10 -19.96 -0.89 -13.36
C ILE A 10 -19.59 -1.44 -11.98
N ALA A 11 -20.43 -2.28 -11.38
CA ALA A 11 -20.18 -2.87 -10.07
C ALA A 11 -18.89 -3.71 -10.06
N PHE A 12 -18.68 -4.52 -11.10
CA PHE A 12 -17.48 -5.33 -11.25
C PHE A 12 -16.22 -4.46 -11.36
N ASN A 13 -16.25 -3.42 -12.20
CA ASN A 13 -15.11 -2.50 -12.36
C ASN A 13 -14.78 -1.76 -11.06
N LEU A 14 -15.79 -1.30 -10.31
CA LEU A 14 -15.60 -0.67 -9.01
C LEU A 14 -14.96 -1.64 -8.00
N LEU A 15 -15.46 -2.88 -7.94
CA LEU A 15 -14.89 -3.90 -7.06
C LEU A 15 -13.44 -4.22 -7.43
N ALA A 16 -13.13 -4.36 -8.73
CA ALA A 16 -11.78 -4.60 -9.22
C ALA A 16 -10.83 -3.46 -8.82
N ILE A 17 -11.24 -2.20 -8.99
CA ILE A 17 -10.44 -1.04 -8.57
C ILE A 17 -10.17 -1.08 -7.06
N LEU A 18 -11.19 -1.34 -6.24
CA LEU A 18 -11.02 -1.39 -4.78
C LEU A 18 -10.04 -2.49 -4.34
N VAL A 19 -10.09 -3.66 -4.98
CA VAL A 19 -9.15 -4.76 -4.71
C VAL A 19 -7.73 -4.39 -5.16
N VAL A 20 -7.58 -3.85 -6.37
CA VAL A 20 -6.28 -3.44 -6.93
C VAL A 20 -5.61 -2.38 -6.07
N VAL A 21 -6.37 -1.38 -5.61
CA VAL A 21 -5.88 -0.34 -4.71
C VAL A 21 -5.45 -0.91 -3.37
N GLN A 22 -6.24 -1.82 -2.77
CA GLN A 22 -5.88 -2.46 -1.51
C GLN A 22 -4.60 -3.30 -1.63
N LEU A 23 -4.44 -4.01 -2.76
CA LEU A 23 -3.22 -4.77 -3.05
C LEU A 23 -2.02 -3.83 -3.20
N ALA A 24 -2.17 -2.69 -3.85
CA ALA A 24 -1.07 -1.76 -4.05
C ALA A 24 -0.61 -1.16 -2.71
N THR A 25 -1.56 -0.77 -1.86
CA THR A 25 -1.29 -0.37 -0.47
C THR A 25 -0.56 -1.48 0.28
N LEU A 26 -0.99 -2.74 0.16
CA LEU A 26 -0.28 -3.86 0.79
C LEU A 26 1.16 -4.00 0.27
N PHE A 27 1.40 -3.89 -1.04
CA PHE A 27 2.75 -3.98 -1.61
C PHE A 27 3.66 -2.86 -1.08
N HIS A 28 3.13 -1.65 -0.95
CA HIS A 28 3.81 -0.54 -0.32
C HIS A 28 4.19 -0.85 1.14
N GLU A 29 3.23 -1.28 1.97
CA GLU A 29 3.49 -1.65 3.36
C GLU A 29 4.47 -2.82 3.50
N LEU A 30 4.41 -3.79 2.58
CA LEU A 30 5.38 -4.89 2.52
C LEU A 30 6.80 -4.39 2.23
N GLY A 31 6.96 -3.27 1.50
CA GLY A 31 8.27 -2.65 1.28
C GLY A 31 8.92 -2.16 2.58
N HIS A 32 8.15 -1.48 3.44
CA HIS A 32 8.60 -1.14 4.79
C HIS A 32 8.87 -2.40 5.62
N ALA A 33 7.93 -3.34 5.59
CA ALA A 33 8.00 -4.52 6.43
C ALA A 33 9.20 -5.40 6.09
N LEU A 34 9.54 -5.54 4.81
CA LEU A 34 10.69 -6.30 4.35
C LEU A 34 12.01 -5.75 4.93
N ALA A 35 12.18 -4.43 4.91
CA ALA A 35 13.34 -3.79 5.54
C ALA A 35 13.40 -4.08 7.05
N GLY A 36 12.26 -4.00 7.74
CA GLY A 36 12.15 -4.34 9.15
C GLY A 36 12.51 -5.79 9.47
N LEU A 37 12.05 -6.73 8.65
CA LEU A 37 12.32 -8.17 8.79
C LEU A 37 13.80 -8.49 8.58
N ILE A 38 14.47 -7.78 7.67
CA ILE A 38 15.91 -7.94 7.39
C ILE A 38 16.76 -7.37 8.53
N PHE A 39 16.44 -6.17 9.02
CA PHE A 39 17.33 -5.45 9.95
C PHE A 39 17.10 -5.72 11.43
N THR A 40 15.93 -6.24 11.80
CA THR A 40 15.57 -6.45 13.21
C THR A 40 15.32 -7.90 13.50
N LYS A 41 15.17 -8.24 14.79
CA LYS A 41 14.58 -9.50 15.27
C LYS A 41 13.17 -9.33 15.84
N GLU A 42 12.64 -8.10 15.77
CA GLU A 42 11.36 -7.71 16.35
C GLU A 42 10.20 -8.08 15.42
N ASP A 43 8.98 -8.09 15.97
CA ASP A 43 7.78 -8.26 15.16
C ASP A 43 7.52 -7.01 14.30
N VAL A 44 7.19 -7.26 13.04
CA VAL A 44 6.91 -6.21 12.06
C VAL A 44 5.42 -6.25 11.75
N ASN A 45 4.74 -5.15 12.04
CA ASN A 45 3.30 -5.08 11.97
C ASN A 45 2.86 -4.25 10.76
N ILE A 46 1.91 -4.77 10.00
CA ILE A 46 1.17 -4.06 8.98
C ILE A 46 -0.27 -3.91 9.47
N LEU A 47 -0.86 -2.75 9.24
CA LEU A 47 -2.28 -2.49 9.39
C LEU A 47 -2.83 -2.10 8.02
N LEU A 48 -3.78 -2.88 7.52
CA LEU A 48 -4.60 -2.52 6.37
C LEU A 48 -5.95 -2.01 6.87
N GLY A 49 -6.30 -0.79 6.48
CA GLY A 49 -7.52 -0.12 6.88
C GLY A 49 -7.31 0.98 7.94
N ARG A 50 -8.37 1.30 8.69
CA ARG A 50 -8.38 2.47 9.59
C ARG A 50 -7.89 2.14 10.99
N ARG A 51 -6.98 2.96 11.54
CA ARG A 51 -6.51 2.83 12.95
C ARG A 51 -7.65 2.81 13.98
N LYS A 52 -8.65 3.68 13.83
CA LYS A 52 -9.76 3.87 14.80
C LYS A 52 -11.07 3.17 14.38
N SER A 53 -11.01 1.99 13.76
CA SER A 53 -12.24 1.25 13.45
C SER A 53 -12.78 0.50 14.68
N ARG A 54 -14.11 0.51 14.85
CA ARG A 54 -14.83 -0.22 15.93
C ARG A 54 -14.98 -1.72 15.65
N ARG A 55 -14.58 -2.19 14.46
CA ARG A 55 -14.66 -3.62 14.10
C ARG A 55 -13.47 -4.38 14.69
N LYS A 56 -13.68 -5.66 15.00
CA LYS A 56 -12.61 -6.55 15.47
C LYS A 56 -11.53 -6.68 14.38
N LEU A 57 -10.28 -6.50 14.78
CA LEU A 57 -9.12 -6.78 13.95
C LEU A 57 -9.10 -8.27 13.58
N ARG A 58 -8.95 -8.57 12.30
CA ARG A 58 -8.52 -9.90 11.86
C ARG A 58 -7.02 -9.89 11.70
N LYS A 59 -6.34 -10.94 12.14
CA LYS A 59 -4.87 -11.01 12.14
C LYS A 59 -4.43 -12.18 11.28
N LEU A 60 -3.41 -11.96 10.46
CA LEU A 60 -2.65 -12.99 9.77
C LEU A 60 -1.22 -12.91 10.28
N GLU A 61 -0.68 -14.02 10.76
CA GLU A 61 0.69 -14.11 11.27
C GLU A 61 1.51 -15.02 10.35
N LEU A 62 2.64 -14.50 9.88
CA LEU A 62 3.62 -15.26 9.12
C LEU A 62 5.00 -15.07 9.78
N GLY A 63 5.26 -15.91 10.78
CA GLY A 63 6.44 -15.74 11.65
C GLY A 63 6.39 -14.39 12.35
N ARG A 64 7.40 -13.54 12.10
CA ARG A 64 7.51 -12.19 12.66
C ARG A 64 6.69 -11.12 11.92
N LEU A 65 6.11 -11.46 10.75
CA LEU A 65 5.25 -10.55 10.01
C LEU A 65 3.81 -10.70 10.51
N VAL A 66 3.25 -9.61 10.99
CA VAL A 66 1.89 -9.55 11.52
C VAL A 66 1.06 -8.60 10.66
N ILE A 67 0.06 -9.11 9.94
CA ILE A 67 -0.84 -8.30 9.13
C ILE A 67 -2.21 -8.21 9.82
N ASN A 68 -2.57 -7.00 10.20
CA ASN A 68 -3.83 -6.67 10.86
C ASN A 68 -4.79 -6.03 9.85
N PHE A 69 -6.02 -6.55 9.77
CA PHE A 69 -7.08 -5.99 8.93
C PHE A 69 -8.10 -5.28 9.81
N ASN A 70 -8.25 -3.96 9.64
CA ASN A 70 -9.21 -3.15 10.39
C ASN A 70 -10.24 -2.46 9.49
N GLY A 71 -11.28 -3.22 9.13
CA GLY A 71 -12.27 -2.79 8.15
C GLY A 71 -11.73 -2.87 6.72
N PHE A 72 -12.46 -2.28 5.78
CA PHE A 72 -12.06 -2.21 4.37
C PHE A 72 -11.91 -0.73 4.00
N ASP A 73 -10.66 -0.28 3.96
CA ASP A 73 -10.27 1.04 3.48
C ASP A 73 -9.01 0.84 2.61
N PRO A 74 -9.21 0.58 1.29
CA PRO A 74 -8.14 0.24 0.36
C PRO A 74 -7.01 1.25 0.30
N LEU A 75 -7.31 2.50 0.61
CA LEU A 75 -6.39 3.61 0.51
C LEU A 75 -5.44 3.66 1.69
N THR A 76 -5.78 3.04 2.82
CA THR A 76 -5.06 3.25 4.08
C THR A 76 -4.27 2.01 4.50
N GLY A 77 -2.97 2.21 4.69
CA GLY A 77 -2.01 1.24 5.20
C GLY A 77 -1.03 1.89 6.17
N PHE A 78 -0.52 1.11 7.13
CA PHE A 78 0.56 1.52 8.01
C PHE A 78 1.45 0.35 8.38
N SER A 79 2.76 0.59 8.44
CA SER A 79 3.75 -0.36 8.92
C SER A 79 4.51 0.20 10.12
N TRP A 80 4.75 -0.64 11.13
CA TRP A 80 5.54 -0.25 12.28
C TRP A 80 6.28 -1.43 12.91
N LEU A 81 7.36 -1.10 13.62
CA LEU A 81 8.17 -1.99 14.43
C LEU A 81 8.83 -1.18 15.55
N ASP A 82 9.54 -1.84 16.48
CA ASP A 82 10.37 -1.14 17.46
C ASP A 82 11.64 -0.56 16.81
N GLU A 83 11.62 0.75 16.55
CA GLU A 83 12.72 1.48 15.90
C GLU A 83 13.91 1.77 16.82
N SER A 84 13.82 1.49 18.14
CA SER A 84 14.85 1.88 19.12
C SER A 84 16.24 1.34 18.83
N ARG A 85 16.32 0.22 18.11
CA ARG A 85 17.56 -0.47 17.74
C ARG A 85 18.00 -0.20 16.30
N LEU A 86 17.24 0.56 15.52
CA LEU A 86 17.61 0.88 14.14
C LEU A 86 18.67 1.97 14.11
N THR A 87 19.77 1.71 13.39
CA THR A 87 20.69 2.77 12.99
C THR A 87 20.00 3.76 12.05
N LYS A 88 20.55 4.97 11.92
CA LYS A 88 20.02 5.99 11.00
C LYS A 88 19.84 5.47 9.57
N PHE A 89 20.79 4.67 9.09
CA PHE A 89 20.74 4.10 7.74
C PHE A 89 19.68 3.01 7.62
N GLN A 90 19.50 2.14 8.61
CA GLN A 90 18.44 1.14 8.59
C GLN A 90 17.06 1.79 8.68
N ARG A 91 16.92 2.86 9.48
CA ARG A 91 15.69 3.66 9.54
C ARG A 91 15.38 4.32 8.20
N LEU A 92 16.40 4.88 7.54
CA LEU A 92 16.27 5.40 6.17
C LEU A 92 15.75 4.32 5.21
N ILE A 93 16.34 3.12 5.21
CA ILE A 93 15.87 2.03 4.33
C ILE A 93 14.46 1.56 4.71
N PHE A 94 14.12 1.52 6.00
CA PHE A 94 12.78 1.15 6.46
C PHE A 94 11.73 2.06 5.84
N TYR A 95 11.86 3.38 5.98
CA TYR A 95 10.90 4.33 5.41
C TYR A 95 11.04 4.47 3.89
N ALA A 96 12.22 4.30 3.29
CA ALA A 96 12.36 4.28 1.83
C ALA A 96 11.77 3.01 1.19
N GLY A 97 11.63 1.92 1.95
CA GLY A 97 11.20 0.62 1.47
C GLY A 97 9.82 0.64 0.78
N GLY A 98 8.82 1.30 1.37
CA GLY A 98 7.49 1.42 0.78
C GLY A 98 7.49 2.18 -0.55
N PRO A 99 8.02 3.41 -0.62
CA PRO A 99 8.18 4.15 -1.87
C PRO A 99 8.99 3.38 -2.93
N LEU A 100 10.11 2.75 -2.56
CA LEU A 100 10.94 1.99 -3.51
C LEU A 100 10.21 0.78 -4.10
N VAL A 101 9.55 -0.02 -3.27
CA VAL A 101 8.74 -1.15 -3.75
C VAL A 101 7.59 -0.67 -4.61
N SER A 102 6.97 0.46 -4.27
CA SER A 102 5.89 1.06 -5.07
C SER A 102 6.40 1.49 -6.46
N LEU A 103 7.54 2.16 -6.52
CA LEU A 103 8.16 2.58 -7.78
C LEU A 103 8.55 1.37 -8.64
N MET A 104 9.29 0.41 -8.07
CA MET A 104 9.77 -0.76 -8.80
C MET A 104 8.60 -1.59 -9.32
N THR A 105 7.63 -1.92 -8.46
CA THR A 105 6.46 -2.71 -8.84
C THR A 105 5.60 -1.95 -9.85
N GLY A 106 5.43 -0.64 -9.67
CA GLY A 106 4.69 0.21 -10.59
C GLY A 106 5.28 0.19 -12.00
N ILE A 107 6.60 0.38 -12.13
CA ILE A 107 7.30 0.30 -13.42
C ILE A 107 7.20 -1.11 -14.00
N THR A 108 7.43 -2.15 -13.20
CA THR A 108 7.34 -3.54 -13.67
C THR A 108 5.95 -3.86 -14.24
N PHE A 109 4.87 -3.52 -13.52
CA PHE A 109 3.51 -3.76 -14.00
C PHE A 109 3.12 -2.86 -15.18
N TYR A 110 3.67 -1.65 -15.27
CA TYR A 110 3.52 -0.82 -16.47
C TYR A 110 4.07 -1.55 -17.70
N LEU A 111 5.31 -2.04 -17.62
CA LEU A 111 5.96 -2.76 -18.71
C LEU A 111 5.23 -4.07 -19.05
N ILE A 112 4.81 -4.84 -18.04
CA ILE A 112 4.01 -6.07 -18.25
C ILE A 112 2.71 -5.72 -19.00
N SER A 113 2.01 -4.66 -18.59
CA SER A 113 0.73 -4.29 -19.19
C SER A 113 0.81 -3.98 -20.70
N ARG A 114 1.97 -3.52 -21.17
CA ARG A 114 2.24 -3.23 -22.60
C ARG A 114 2.44 -4.48 -23.45
N ASN A 115 2.73 -5.61 -22.81
CA ASN A 115 3.01 -6.89 -23.45
C ASN A 115 1.87 -7.91 -23.24
N LEU A 116 0.76 -7.51 -22.61
CA LEU A 116 -0.40 -8.38 -22.40
C LEU A 116 -1.40 -8.21 -23.56
N ASP A 117 -1.67 -9.29 -24.27
CA ASP A 117 -2.68 -9.32 -25.34
C ASP A 117 -4.12 -9.27 -24.79
N HIS A 118 -4.33 -9.82 -23.59
CA HIS A 118 -5.66 -9.85 -22.97
C HIS A 118 -6.04 -8.48 -22.40
N GLN A 119 -6.98 -7.79 -23.06
CA GLN A 119 -7.37 -6.41 -22.75
C GLN A 119 -7.70 -6.16 -21.27
N VAL A 120 -8.47 -7.07 -20.64
CA VAL A 120 -8.85 -6.92 -19.21
C VAL A 120 -7.63 -7.00 -18.29
N MET A 121 -6.73 -7.96 -18.52
CA MET A 121 -5.52 -8.13 -17.71
C MET A 121 -4.56 -6.94 -17.89
N SER A 122 -4.40 -6.48 -19.14
CA SER A 122 -3.64 -5.26 -19.44
C SER A 122 -4.20 -4.05 -18.69
N ARG A 123 -5.52 -3.84 -18.69
CA ARG A 123 -6.17 -2.74 -17.96
C ARG A 123 -6.01 -2.85 -16.44
N ILE A 124 -6.16 -4.04 -15.86
CA ILE A 124 -5.93 -4.26 -14.42
C ILE A 124 -4.48 -3.92 -14.05
N ALA A 125 -3.52 -4.40 -14.83
CA ALA A 125 -2.10 -4.11 -14.62
C ALA A 125 -1.79 -2.61 -14.76
N GLN A 126 -2.42 -1.91 -15.71
CA GLN A 126 -2.28 -0.45 -15.86
C GLN A 126 -2.82 0.31 -14.65
N ILE A 127 -3.99 -0.06 -14.12
CA ILE A 127 -4.58 0.58 -12.94
C ILE A 127 -3.68 0.34 -11.72
N PHE A 128 -3.24 -0.91 -11.51
CA PHE A 128 -2.34 -1.27 -10.42
C PHE A 128 -1.02 -0.49 -10.48
N SER A 129 -0.41 -0.47 -11.66
CA SER A 129 0.81 0.29 -11.92
C SER A 129 0.62 1.78 -11.66
N SER A 130 -0.43 2.39 -12.23
CA SER A 130 -0.70 3.82 -12.08
C SER A 130 -0.91 4.18 -10.61
N TRP A 131 -1.63 3.34 -9.86
CA TRP A 131 -1.83 3.57 -8.43
C TRP A 131 -0.52 3.51 -7.64
N LEU A 132 0.31 2.50 -7.87
CA LEU A 132 1.62 2.37 -7.21
C LEU A 132 2.55 3.55 -7.51
N LEU A 133 2.55 4.04 -8.75
CA LEU A 133 3.36 5.21 -9.14
C LEU A 133 2.85 6.50 -8.49
N VAL A 134 1.52 6.69 -8.42
CA VAL A 134 0.92 7.79 -7.68
C VAL A 134 1.26 7.69 -6.20
N GLN A 135 1.11 6.50 -5.60
CA GLN A 135 1.44 6.26 -4.20
C GLN A 135 2.92 6.59 -3.92
N PHE A 136 3.84 6.13 -4.76
CA PHE A 136 5.25 6.51 -4.68
C PHE A 136 5.44 8.03 -4.64
N LEU A 137 4.81 8.78 -5.54
CA LEU A 137 4.96 10.24 -5.57
C LEU A 137 4.47 10.87 -4.26
N PHE A 138 3.29 10.48 -3.77
CA PHE A 138 2.71 11.05 -2.56
C PHE A 138 3.42 10.66 -1.28
N THR A 139 4.10 9.51 -1.23
CA THR A 139 4.80 9.06 -0.02
C THR A 139 6.28 9.42 -0.04
N ALA A 140 6.93 9.53 -1.21
CA ALA A 140 8.33 9.91 -1.34
C ALA A 140 8.57 11.42 -1.21
N ILE A 141 7.61 12.26 -1.62
CA ILE A 141 7.73 13.72 -1.49
C ILE A 141 7.64 14.10 0.00
N PRO A 142 8.55 14.92 0.55
CA PRO A 142 8.49 15.35 1.95
C PRO A 142 7.28 16.27 2.20
N LEU A 143 6.19 15.72 2.71
CA LEU A 143 4.96 16.43 2.98
C LEU A 143 4.31 15.95 4.28
N GLU A 144 3.53 16.84 4.88
CA GLU A 144 2.58 16.50 5.92
C GLU A 144 1.19 16.50 5.29
N TYR A 145 0.47 15.39 5.40
CA TYR A 145 -0.85 15.29 4.80
C TYR A 145 -1.82 16.22 5.53
N PRO A 146 -2.60 17.04 4.81
CA PRO A 146 -3.52 17.97 5.44
C PRO A 146 -4.57 17.23 6.26
N ALA A 147 -5.09 17.86 7.32
CA ALA A 147 -5.99 17.20 8.28
C ALA A 147 -7.25 16.57 7.65
N TRP A 148 -7.69 17.04 6.48
CA TRP A 148 -8.83 16.49 5.75
C TRP A 148 -8.50 15.28 4.87
N PHE A 149 -7.23 14.86 4.78
CA PHE A 149 -6.75 13.79 3.89
C PHE A 149 -7.04 12.38 4.45
N ALA A 150 -8.33 12.07 4.59
CA ALA A 150 -8.86 10.77 4.95
C ALA A 150 -8.09 10.07 6.10
N GLY A 151 -7.72 8.80 5.95
CA GLY A 151 -7.00 8.01 6.95
C GLY A 151 -5.60 8.52 7.31
N TYR A 152 -5.05 9.43 6.53
CA TYR A 152 -3.69 9.97 6.65
C TYR A 152 -3.64 11.41 7.17
N GLY A 153 -4.77 12.05 7.48
CA GLY A 153 -4.77 13.44 7.93
C GLY A 153 -3.86 13.68 9.14
N GLY A 154 -2.91 14.61 9.01
CA GLY A 154 -1.91 14.93 10.04
C GLY A 154 -0.78 13.90 10.18
N GLN A 155 -0.62 12.97 9.23
CA GLN A 155 0.54 12.08 9.16
C GLN A 155 1.63 12.70 8.27
N CYS A 156 2.89 12.37 8.57
CA CYS A 156 4.01 12.65 7.68
C CYS A 156 4.09 11.59 6.59
N SER A 157 4.47 11.99 5.37
CA SER A 157 4.90 11.05 4.34
C SER A 157 6.23 10.38 4.72
N ASP A 158 6.54 9.25 4.10
CA ASP A 158 7.81 8.55 4.33
C ASP A 158 9.02 9.45 4.05
N GLY A 159 8.96 10.18 2.93
CA GLY A 159 9.98 11.15 2.54
C GLY A 159 10.16 12.25 3.58
N ARG A 160 9.10 12.66 4.27
CA ARG A 160 9.18 13.68 5.33
C ARG A 160 9.85 13.16 6.59
N ILE A 161 9.69 11.87 6.90
CA ILE A 161 10.26 11.24 8.09
C ILE A 161 11.79 11.10 7.96
N ILE A 162 12.29 10.93 6.74
CA ILE A 162 13.72 10.69 6.44
C ILE A 162 14.48 11.89 5.87
N ALA A 163 13.80 12.99 5.54
CA ALA A 163 14.42 14.24 5.07
C ALA A 163 14.92 15.09 6.24
#